data_AF-A0A3P7P174-F1
#
_entry.id   AF-A0A3P7P174-F1
#
_cell.length_a   1.000
_cell.length_b   1.000
_cell.length_c   1.000
_cell.angle_alpha   90.00
_cell.angle_beta   90.00
_cell.angle_gamma   90.00
#
_symmetry.space_group_name_H-M   'P 1'
#
loop_
_entity.id
_entity.type
_entity.pdbx_description
1 polymer ?
#
loop_
_entity_poly.entity_id
_entity_poly.type
_entity_poly.pdbx_seq_one_letter_code
_entity_poly.pdbx_strand_id
1 'polypeptide(L)'
;MAYLHVKELLESLAQHADKRRFVYAIASPDESGQSWCPGCRRVQPFVDEARTKLPENAMWFDVHTGDRPTWRYPRNEFRMCSELSIQKVPTLLEFGTVSSPLFPSSLLVLLKDHRLTENEVTLSSILDMFNQTANT
;
A
#
# COMPACT_ATOMS: atom_id res chain seq x y z
N MET A 1 8.70 -6.41 -9.27
CA MET A 1 7.92 -5.87 -10.41
C MET A 1 6.87 -4.94 -9.84
N ALA A 2 6.53 -3.85 -10.54
CA ALA A 2 5.51 -2.92 -10.09
C ALA A 2 4.23 -3.09 -10.93
N TYR A 3 3.08 -3.03 -10.26
CA TYR A 3 1.77 -3.04 -10.89
C TYR A 3 1.42 -1.63 -11.37
N LEU A 4 0.96 -1.55 -12.61
CA LEU A 4 0.53 -0.30 -13.25
C LEU A 4 -0.98 -0.18 -13.33
N HIS A 5 -1.69 -1.31 -13.17
CA HIS A 5 -3.14 -1.40 -13.32
C HIS A 5 -3.80 -2.07 -12.11
N VAL A 6 -4.97 -1.56 -11.72
CA VAL A 6 -5.76 -2.07 -10.58
C VAL A 6 -6.17 -3.51 -10.80
N LYS A 7 -6.55 -3.87 -12.03
CA LYS A 7 -6.99 -5.24 -12.36
C LYS A 7 -5.91 -6.27 -12.04
N GLU A 8 -4.71 -6.07 -12.56
CA GLU A 8 -3.57 -6.99 -12.37
C GLU A 8 -3.15 -7.09 -10.90
N LEU A 9 -3.17 -5.94 -10.21
CA LEU A 9 -2.90 -5.88 -8.78
C LEU A 9 -3.93 -6.70 -7.98
N LEU A 10 -5.22 -6.50 -8.22
CA LEU A 10 -6.29 -7.21 -7.49
C LEU A 10 -6.27 -8.72 -7.78
N GLU A 11 -6.02 -9.12 -9.03
CA GLU A 11 -5.86 -10.53 -9.39
C GLU A 11 -4.69 -11.17 -8.62
N SER A 12 -3.55 -10.49 -8.55
CA SER A 12 -2.39 -11.01 -7.82
C SER A 12 -2.58 -10.99 -6.30
N LEU A 13 -3.24 -9.97 -5.76
CA LEU A 13 -3.63 -9.94 -4.35
C LEU A 13 -4.56 -11.11 -4.03
N ALA A 14 -5.52 -11.44 -4.90
CA ALA A 14 -6.41 -12.58 -4.70
C ALA A 14 -5.68 -13.93 -4.77
N GLN A 15 -4.72 -14.08 -5.67
CA GLN A 15 -3.88 -15.29 -5.79
C GLN A 15 -3.03 -15.56 -4.54
N HIS A 16 -2.68 -14.50 -3.79
CA HIS A 16 -1.86 -14.58 -2.59
C HIS A 16 -2.64 -14.33 -1.29
N ALA A 17 -3.93 -14.71 -1.28
CA ALA A 17 -4.80 -14.53 -0.12
C ALA A 17 -4.41 -15.37 1.11
N ASP A 18 -3.55 -16.37 0.93
CA ASP A 18 -2.93 -17.18 1.99
C ASP A 18 -1.85 -16.43 2.78
N LYS A 19 -1.43 -15.25 2.29
CA LYS A 19 -0.37 -14.43 2.89
C LYS A 19 -0.88 -13.06 3.29
N ARG A 20 -0.14 -12.42 4.19
CA ARG A 20 -0.27 -10.99 4.46
C ARG A 20 0.19 -10.21 3.23
N ARG A 21 -0.57 -9.22 2.79
CA ARG A 21 -0.31 -8.52 1.52
C ARG A 21 -0.13 -7.04 1.77
N PHE A 22 1.09 -6.55 1.58
CA PHE A 22 1.41 -5.13 1.75
C PHE A 22 1.46 -4.43 0.40
N VAL A 23 0.61 -3.44 0.22
CA VAL A 23 0.53 -2.64 -1.00
C VAL A 23 1.19 -1.30 -0.77
N TYR A 24 2.25 -1.02 -1.52
CA TYR A 24 2.98 0.25 -1.49
C TYR A 24 2.76 1.02 -2.78
N ALA A 25 1.94 2.07 -2.69
CA ALA A 25 1.62 2.94 -3.80
C ALA A 25 2.49 4.18 -3.81
N ILE A 26 3.19 4.38 -4.94
CA ILE A 26 4.02 5.55 -5.20
C ILE A 26 3.66 6.19 -6.55
N ALA A 27 4.07 7.44 -6.68
CA ALA A 27 4.17 8.10 -7.98
C ALA A 27 5.18 7.36 -8.85
N SER A 28 4.86 7.12 -10.12
CA SER A 28 5.76 6.40 -11.04
C SER A 28 7.13 7.05 -11.14
N PRO A 29 8.18 6.27 -11.46
CA PRO A 29 9.48 6.82 -11.79
C PRO A 29 9.44 7.83 -12.95
N ASP A 30 10.26 8.87 -12.88
CA ASP A 30 10.58 9.75 -14.01
C ASP A 30 11.78 9.21 -14.80
N GLU A 31 12.31 10.03 -15.72
CA GLU A 31 13.47 9.69 -16.57
C GLU A 31 14.74 9.35 -15.76
N SER A 32 14.84 9.79 -14.50
CA SER A 32 15.95 9.46 -13.60
C SER A 32 15.80 8.09 -12.94
N GLY A 33 14.67 7.40 -13.17
CA GLY A 33 14.33 6.15 -12.51
C GLY A 33 13.86 6.31 -11.06
N GLN A 34 13.65 7.55 -10.59
CA GLN A 34 13.15 7.86 -9.24
C GLN A 34 11.71 8.39 -9.31
N SER A 35 10.93 8.18 -8.25
CA SER A 35 9.58 8.74 -8.17
C SER A 35 9.57 10.25 -8.38
N TRP A 36 8.70 10.77 -9.26
CA TRP A 36 8.57 12.22 -9.48
C TRP A 36 8.05 12.97 -8.24
N CYS A 37 7.48 12.25 -7.25
CA CYS A 37 6.96 12.84 -6.02
C CYS A 37 8.07 13.00 -4.96
N PRO A 38 8.33 14.22 -4.44
CA PRO A 38 9.31 14.44 -3.38
C PRO A 38 9.04 13.63 -2.10
N GLY A 39 7.77 13.47 -1.72
CA GLY A 39 7.37 12.67 -0.56
C GLY A 39 7.72 11.19 -0.73
N CYS A 40 7.46 10.62 -1.90
CA CYS A 40 7.83 9.23 -2.22
C CYS A 40 9.35 9.03 -2.13
N ARG A 41 10.15 9.97 -2.68
CA ARG A 41 11.62 9.88 -2.60
C ARG A 41 12.14 9.96 -1.17
N ARG A 42 11.52 10.80 -0.32
CA ARG A 42 11.92 10.95 1.09
C ARG A 42 11.78 9.65 1.88
N VAL A 43 10.71 8.89 1.64
CA VAL A 43 10.39 7.70 2.44
C VAL A 43 10.98 6.42 1.86
N GLN A 44 11.46 6.45 0.62
CA GLN A 44 12.02 5.29 -0.08
C GLN A 44 13.10 4.55 0.73
N PRO A 45 14.07 5.22 1.40
CA PRO A 45 15.08 4.52 2.20
C PRO A 45 14.48 3.69 3.35
N PHE A 46 13.41 4.18 3.99
CA PHE A 46 12.72 3.45 5.06
C PHE A 46 12.00 2.21 4.52
N VAL A 47 11.40 2.34 3.33
CA VAL A 47 10.69 1.26 2.66
C VAL A 47 11.68 0.18 2.19
N ASP A 48 12.79 0.59 1.58
CA ASP A 48 13.83 -0.34 1.12
C ASP A 48 14.40 -1.14 2.30
N GLU A 49 14.69 -0.48 3.42
CA GLU A 49 15.14 -1.17 4.63
C GLU A 49 14.07 -2.11 5.20
N ALA A 50 12.81 -1.64 5.29
CA ALA A 50 11.72 -2.46 5.80
C ALA A 50 11.49 -3.72 4.98
N ARG A 51 11.60 -3.67 3.64
CA ARG A 51 11.47 -4.85 2.77
C ARG A 51 12.47 -5.96 3.10
N THR A 52 13.66 -5.62 3.59
CA THR A 52 14.64 -6.63 4.02
C THR A 52 14.17 -7.41 5.26
N LYS A 53 13.20 -6.86 5.99
CA LYS A 53 12.61 -7.38 7.22
C LYS A 53 11.15 -7.84 7.01
N LEU A 54 10.74 -8.05 5.76
CA LEU A 54 9.39 -8.52 5.45
C LEU A 54 9.14 -9.90 6.10
N PRO A 55 8.01 -10.12 6.79
CA PRO A 55 7.70 -11.42 7.38
C PRO A 55 7.63 -12.54 6.32
N GLU A 56 7.99 -13.77 6.71
CA GLU A 56 7.98 -14.93 5.78
C GLU A 56 6.58 -15.24 5.23
N ASN A 57 5.54 -15.02 6.04
CA ASN A 57 4.13 -15.19 5.64
C ASN A 57 3.53 -13.96 4.97
N ALA A 58 4.35 -13.07 4.41
CA ALA A 58 3.91 -11.85 3.76
C ALA A 58 4.41 -11.72 2.32
N MET A 59 3.73 -10.87 1.55
CA MET A 59 4.10 -10.46 0.21
C MET A 59 3.99 -8.94 0.07
N TRP A 60 4.90 -8.39 -0.72
CA TRP A 60 5.00 -6.97 -1.01
C TRP A 60 4.60 -6.68 -2.46
N PHE A 61 3.76 -5.67 -2.65
CA PHE A 61 3.20 -5.28 -3.93
C PHE A 61 3.53 -3.81 -4.19
N ASP A 62 4.39 -3.55 -5.18
CA ASP A 62 4.69 -2.19 -5.62
C ASP A 62 3.67 -1.69 -6.61
N VAL A 63 3.15 -0.50 -6.40
CA VAL A 63 2.17 0.13 -7.27
C VAL A 63 2.71 1.46 -7.77
N HIS A 64 2.76 1.61 -9.08
CA HIS A 64 3.14 2.83 -9.76
C HIS A 64 1.89 3.51 -10.31
N THR A 65 1.48 4.59 -9.66
CA THR A 65 0.18 5.24 -9.90
C THR A 65 0.09 6.09 -11.17
N GLY A 66 1.19 6.18 -11.92
CA GLY A 66 1.31 6.98 -13.13
C GLY A 66 2.22 8.19 -12.96
N ASP A 67 2.41 8.90 -14.07
CA ASP A 67 3.06 10.21 -14.09
C ASP A 67 2.20 11.25 -13.34
N ARG A 68 2.77 12.46 -13.17
CA ARG A 68 2.10 13.53 -12.44
C ARG A 68 0.70 13.89 -12.98
N PRO A 69 0.46 14.05 -14.30
CA PRO A 69 -0.89 14.32 -14.81
C PRO A 69 -1.83 13.12 -14.62
N THR A 70 -1.36 11.89 -14.86
CA THR A 70 -2.18 10.67 -14.66
C THR A 70 -2.62 10.52 -13.20
N TRP A 71 -1.74 10.78 -12.24
CA TRP A 71 -2.08 10.71 -10.81
C TRP A 71 -3.02 11.83 -10.36
N ARG A 72 -2.87 13.04 -10.90
CA ARG A 72 -3.73 14.18 -10.57
C ARG A 72 -5.12 14.06 -11.18
N TYR A 73 -5.29 13.22 -12.19
CA TYR A 73 -6.59 12.99 -12.80
C TYR A 73 -7.56 12.34 -11.80
N PRO A 74 -8.74 12.93 -11.53
CA PRO A 74 -9.67 12.38 -10.53
C PRO A 74 -10.14 10.95 -10.82
N ARG A 75 -10.20 10.56 -12.10
CA ARG A 75 -10.57 9.20 -12.53
C ARG A 75 -9.37 8.26 -12.70
N ASN A 76 -8.23 8.57 -12.07
CA ASN A 76 -7.13 7.62 -11.95
C ASN A 76 -7.66 6.31 -11.32
N GLU A 77 -7.32 5.16 -11.91
CA GLU A 77 -7.88 3.87 -11.50
C GLU A 77 -7.63 3.56 -10.02
N PHE A 78 -6.45 3.88 -9.49
CA PHE A 78 -6.11 3.64 -8.08
C PHE A 78 -6.87 4.56 -7.12
N ARG A 79 -7.26 5.77 -7.56
CA ARG A 79 -8.12 6.68 -6.78
C ARG A 79 -9.57 6.19 -6.73
N MET A 80 -10.02 5.56 -7.81
CA MET A 80 -11.39 5.08 -7.99
C MET A 80 -11.61 3.69 -7.39
N CYS A 81 -10.55 2.92 -7.17
CA CYS A 81 -10.63 1.58 -6.58
C CYS A 81 -10.95 1.66 -5.07
N SER A 82 -12.17 1.28 -4.70
CA SER A 82 -12.65 1.26 -3.32
C SER A 82 -11.87 0.30 -2.42
N GLU A 83 -11.42 -0.82 -2.98
CA GLU A 83 -10.71 -1.89 -2.27
C GLU A 83 -9.33 -1.45 -1.80
N LEU A 84 -8.72 -0.47 -2.48
CA LEU A 84 -7.41 0.09 -2.14
C LEU A 84 -7.53 1.48 -1.47
N SER A 85 -8.52 2.27 -1.91
CA SER A 85 -8.80 3.62 -1.40
C SER A 85 -7.55 4.54 -1.36
N ILE A 86 -6.72 4.50 -2.40
CA ILE A 86 -5.46 5.27 -2.45
C ILE A 86 -5.76 6.72 -2.84
N GLN A 87 -5.79 7.62 -1.87
CA GLN A 87 -6.08 9.04 -2.09
C GLN A 87 -4.83 9.91 -2.24
N LYS A 88 -3.68 9.44 -1.74
CA LYS A 88 -2.40 10.16 -1.70
C LYS A 88 -1.26 9.18 -2.01
N VAL A 89 -0.13 9.72 -2.46
CA VAL A 89 1.14 8.98 -2.55
C VAL A 89 2.21 9.73 -1.73
N PRO A 90 3.11 9.02 -1.02
CA PRO A 90 3.16 7.58 -0.85
C PRO A 90 2.04 7.07 0.09
N THR A 91 1.54 5.86 -0.16
CA THR A 91 0.66 5.12 0.76
C THR A 91 1.17 3.69 0.89
N LEU A 92 1.37 3.22 2.11
CA LEU A 92 1.56 1.80 2.42
C LEU A 92 0.33 1.29 3.15
N LEU A 93 -0.22 0.14 2.77
CA LEU A 93 -1.34 -0.48 3.48
C LEU A 93 -1.20 -2.00 3.53
N GLU A 94 -1.79 -2.63 4.54
CA GLU A 94 -1.99 -4.08 4.58
C GLU A 94 -3.37 -4.44 4.00
N PHE A 95 -3.39 -5.05 2.82
CA PHE A 95 -4.61 -5.38 2.09
C PHE A 95 -5.40 -6.51 2.77
N GLY A 96 -6.72 -6.34 2.87
CA GLY A 96 -7.62 -7.29 3.53
C GLY A 96 -7.80 -7.05 5.03
N THR A 97 -7.11 -6.08 5.63
CA THR A 97 -7.38 -5.62 7.01
C THR A 97 -8.56 -4.64 7.09
N VAL A 98 -9.08 -4.21 5.93
CA VAL A 98 -10.24 -3.33 5.82
C VAL A 98 -11.51 -4.16 5.76
N SER A 99 -12.33 -4.01 6.79
CA SER A 99 -13.66 -4.61 6.93
C SER A 99 -14.52 -4.39 5.69
N SER A 100 -15.01 -5.47 5.10
CA SER A 100 -16.17 -5.41 4.20
C SER A 100 -17.38 -4.86 4.98
N PRO A 101 -18.16 -3.92 4.41
CA PRO A 101 -19.38 -3.40 5.04
C PRO A 101 -20.53 -4.42 5.14
N LEU A 102 -20.32 -5.68 4.74
CA LEU A 102 -21.36 -6.71 4.70
C LEU A 102 -21.47 -7.61 5.95
N PHE A 103 -20.71 -7.36 7.01
CA PHE A 103 -20.88 -8.09 8.27
C PHE A 103 -21.16 -7.15 9.45
N PRO A 104 -22.43 -7.07 9.91
CA PRO A 104 -22.76 -6.44 11.17
C PRO A 104 -22.53 -7.47 12.28
N SER A 105 -21.30 -7.54 12.78
CA SER A 105 -21.06 -8.08 14.13
C SER A 105 -20.29 -7.03 14.90
N SER A 106 -20.83 -6.68 16.06
CA SER A 106 -20.53 -5.54 16.93
C SER A 106 -19.11 -5.53 17.55
N LEU A 107 -18.10 -6.03 16.83
CA LEU A 107 -16.67 -5.99 17.13
C LEU A 107 -15.91 -5.13 16.10
N LEU A 108 -16.62 -4.22 15.42
CA LEU A 108 -16.08 -3.38 14.36
C LEU A 108 -15.89 -1.93 14.83
N VAL A 109 -15.32 -1.79 16.02
CA VAL A 109 -14.80 -0.54 16.56
C VAL A 109 -13.35 -0.87 16.91
N LEU A 110 -12.37 -0.25 16.22
CA LEU A 110 -10.92 -0.27 16.50
C LEU A 110 -9.98 -1.19 15.68
N LEU A 111 -10.32 -1.67 14.48
CA LEU A 111 -9.24 -1.94 13.53
C LEU A 111 -8.87 -0.62 12.88
N LYS A 112 -7.78 0.00 13.35
CA LYS A 112 -7.17 1.15 12.69
C LYS A 112 -7.03 0.79 11.22
N ASP A 113 -7.43 1.69 10.33
CA ASP A 113 -7.07 1.57 8.92
C ASP A 113 -5.54 1.42 8.89
N HIS A 114 -5.03 0.20 8.63
CA HIS A 114 -3.60 -0.14 8.71
C HIS A 114 -2.86 0.43 7.49
N ARG A 115 -3.00 1.73 7.29
CA ARG A 115 -2.34 2.50 6.26
C ARG A 115 -1.40 3.54 6.87
N LEU A 116 -0.27 3.74 6.22
CA LEU A 116 0.69 4.81 6.50
C LEU A 116 0.76 5.73 5.28
N THR A 117 0.67 7.03 5.50
CA THR A 117 0.73 8.05 4.46
C THR A 117 1.84 9.05 4.73
N GLU A 118 2.53 9.49 3.67
CA GLU A 118 3.56 10.56 3.68
C GLU A 118 4.46 10.61 4.93
N ASN A 119 4.07 11.32 5.99
CA ASN A 119 4.86 11.50 7.22
C ASN A 119 4.82 10.30 8.18
N GLU A 120 3.90 9.36 7.98
CA GLU A 120 3.75 8.15 8.79
C GLU A 120 4.60 7.00 8.26
N VAL A 121 5.09 7.10 7.01
CA VAL A 121 5.96 6.08 6.41
C VAL A 121 7.38 6.25 6.93
N THR A 122 7.61 5.70 8.12
CA THR A 122 8.93 5.59 8.76
C THR A 122 9.29 4.12 8.95
N LEU A 123 10.58 3.81 9.12
CA LEU A 123 11.01 2.42 9.35
C LEU A 123 10.29 1.81 10.55
N SER A 124 10.24 2.51 11.69
CA SER A 124 9.59 2.01 12.90
C SER A 124 8.10 1.75 12.67
N SER A 125 7.39 2.65 12.01
CA SER A 125 5.96 2.47 11.72
C SER A 125 5.69 1.29 10.78
N ILE A 126 6.57 1.02 9.82
CA ILE A 126 6.43 -0.14 8.93
C ILE A 126 6.70 -1.43 9.70
N LEU A 127 7.73 -1.46 10.55
CA LEU A 127 8.02 -2.63 11.39
C LEU A 127 6.92 -2.88 12.42
N ASP A 128 6.33 -1.84 12.97
CA ASP A 128 5.14 -1.95 13.84
C ASP A 128 3.96 -2.56 13.07
N MET A 129 3.73 -2.14 11.82
CA MET A 129 2.72 -2.77 10.95
C MET A 129 3.00 -4.26 10.73
N PHE A 130 4.27 -4.65 10.56
CA PHE A 130 4.64 -6.06 10.42
C PHE A 130 4.40 -6.84 11.72
N ASN A 131 4.59 -6.25 12.89
CA ASN A 131 4.48 -6.95 14.17
C ASN A 131 3.05 -7.01 14.72
N GLN A 132 2.21 -6.01 14.44
CA GLN A 132 0.85 -5.91 15.02
C GLN A 132 -0.08 -7.06 14.60
N THR A 133 0.13 -7.64 13.42
CA THR A 133 -0.74 -8.70 12.86
C THR A 133 -0.16 -10.11 13.03
N ALA A 134 0.95 -10.26 13.78
CA ALA A 134 1.51 -11.56 14.16
C ALA A 134 0.88 -12.14 15.46
N ASN A 135 0.03 -11.36 16.14
CA ASN A 135 -0.59 -11.71 17.43
C ASN A 135 -2.10 -11.99 17.34
N THR A 136 -2.60 -12.47 16.20
CA THR A 136 -4.01 -12.90 16.03
C THR A 136 -4.03 -14.23 15.31
#